data_AF-A0A251UYF6-F1
#
_entry.id   AF-A0A251UYF6-F1
#
_cell.length_a   1.000
_cell.length_b   1.000
_cell.length_c   1.000
_cell.angle_alpha   90.00
_cell.angle_beta   90.00
_cell.angle_gamma   90.00
#
_symmetry.space_group_name_H-M   'P 1'
#
loop_
_entity.id
_entity.type
_entity.pdbx_description
1 polymer ?
#
loop_
_entity_poly.entity_id
_entity_poly.type
_entity_poly.pdbx_seq_one_letter_code
_entity_poly.pdbx_strand_id
1 'polypeptide(L)'
;MINAGHKDLLLACIVQVQLSLMYFSVSGCFFGLSLALTVAIIVSVRARDLLKSQGRTQYMNTIFPLYSMFGFLVLHILMYGGNVYFWARYRVNYSFIFGFKPSTELGFKEVLLLGFGLSVLTLAAVLSNLQMELDPQTKSYQTFTELLPLALVIIRSSSLPLYYYI
;
A
#
# COMPACT_ATOMS: atom_id res chain seq x y z
N MET A 1 19.27 44.79 -11.21
CA MET A 1 19.14 44.21 -9.86
C MET A 1 17.81 43.47 -9.79
N ILE A 2 17.82 42.14 -9.67
CA ILE A 2 16.58 41.35 -9.52
C ILE A 2 16.07 41.56 -8.08
N ASN A 3 14.85 42.12 -7.95
CA ASN A 3 14.21 42.44 -6.67
C ASN A 3 14.03 41.17 -5.81
N ALA A 4 14.12 41.29 -4.48
CA ALA A 4 14.06 40.17 -3.53
C ALA A 4 12.83 39.26 -3.76
N GLY A 5 11.64 39.85 -3.98
CA GLY A 5 10.43 39.07 -4.26
C GLY A 5 10.45 38.25 -5.54
N HIS A 6 11.25 38.62 -6.55
CA HIS A 6 11.42 37.81 -7.75
C HIS A 6 12.31 36.58 -7.48
N LYS A 7 13.29 36.71 -6.58
CA LYS A 7 14.12 35.56 -6.16
C LYS A 7 13.31 34.55 -5.36
N ASP A 8 12.42 35.01 -4.49
CA ASP A 8 11.52 34.15 -3.70
C ASP A 8 10.52 33.41 -4.59
N LEU A 9 9.96 34.09 -5.60
CA LEU A 9 9.06 33.47 -6.57
C LEU A 9 9.78 32.42 -7.42
N LEU A 10 11.01 32.71 -7.87
CA LEU A 10 11.83 31.74 -8.60
C LEU A 10 12.20 30.53 -7.73
N LEU A 11 12.56 30.75 -6.47
CA LEU A 11 12.82 29.67 -5.50
C LEU A 11 11.57 28.80 -5.30
N ALA A 12 10.40 29.42 -5.10
CA ALA A 12 9.14 28.68 -4.97
C ALA A 12 8.81 27.87 -6.24
N CYS A 13 9.01 28.45 -7.43
CA CYS A 13 8.82 27.77 -8.70
C CYS A 13 9.78 26.57 -8.87
N ILE A 14 11.07 26.78 -8.58
CA ILE A 14 12.09 25.72 -8.63
C ILE A 14 11.72 24.60 -7.65
N VAL A 15 11.37 24.93 -6.40
CA VAL A 15 10.96 23.93 -5.40
C VAL A 15 9.72 23.18 -5.85
N GLN A 16 8.71 23.84 -6.43
CA GLN A 16 7.50 23.18 -6.93
C GLN A 16 7.76 22.24 -8.12
N VAL A 17 8.63 22.65 -9.04
CA VAL A 17 9.04 21.82 -10.18
C VAL A 17 9.83 20.61 -9.70
N GLN A 18 10.81 20.80 -8.81
CA GLN A 18 11.61 19.72 -8.22
C GLN A 18 10.72 18.73 -7.45
N LEU A 19 9.79 19.25 -6.64
CA LEU A 19 8.84 18.43 -5.90
C LEU A 19 7.96 17.60 -6.86
N SER A 20 7.43 18.23 -7.90
CA SER A 20 6.59 17.54 -8.91
C SER A 20 7.36 16.43 -9.66
N LEU A 21 8.62 16.67 -9.99
CA LEU A 21 9.49 15.66 -10.62
C LEU A 21 9.78 14.49 -9.68
N MET A 22 10.08 14.77 -8.40
CA MET A 22 10.28 13.74 -7.38
C MET A 22 9.04 12.84 -7.21
N TYR A 23 7.85 13.44 -7.13
CA TYR A 23 6.60 12.68 -7.02
C TYR A 23 6.36 11.75 -8.22
N PHE A 24 6.65 12.21 -9.44
CA PHE A 24 6.50 11.39 -10.64
C PHE A 24 7.47 10.19 -10.62
N SER A 25 8.74 10.42 -10.30
CA SER A 25 9.75 9.36 -10.20
C SER A 25 9.42 8.33 -9.12
N VAL A 26 9.03 8.78 -7.93
CA VAL A 26 8.73 7.88 -6.79
C VAL A 26 7.49 7.04 -7.05
N SER A 27 6.41 7.63 -7.57
CA SER A 27 5.19 6.87 -7.92
C SER A 27 5.43 5.85 -9.04
N GLY A 28 6.24 6.21 -10.05
CA GLY A 28 6.69 5.29 -11.09
C GLY A 28 7.49 4.11 -10.56
N CYS A 29 8.43 4.35 -9.64
CA CYS A 29 9.19 3.30 -8.98
C CYS A 29 8.30 2.34 -8.18
N PHE A 30 7.37 2.85 -7.38
CA PHE A 30 6.46 2.00 -6.61
C PHE A 30 5.52 1.17 -7.50
N PHE A 31 5.04 1.73 -8.61
CA PHE A 31 4.26 0.98 -9.59
C PHE A 31 5.08 -0.16 -10.21
N GLY A 32 6.29 0.14 -10.68
CA GLY A 32 7.18 -0.86 -11.26
C GLY A 32 7.53 -1.97 -10.26
N LEU A 33 7.79 -1.61 -9.00
CA LEU A 33 8.09 -2.56 -7.94
C LEU A 33 6.89 -3.44 -7.59
N SER A 34 5.67 -2.88 -7.53
CA SER A 34 4.44 -3.64 -7.33
C SER A 34 4.23 -4.67 -8.44
N LEU A 35 4.45 -4.28 -9.70
CA LEU A 35 4.35 -5.18 -10.84
C LEU A 35 5.41 -6.30 -10.78
N ALA A 36 6.66 -5.96 -10.47
CA ALA A 36 7.74 -6.93 -10.35
C ALA A 36 7.49 -7.94 -9.22
N LEU A 37 7.03 -7.48 -8.05
CA LEU A 37 6.68 -8.36 -6.92
C LEU A 37 5.50 -9.28 -7.25
N THR A 38 4.50 -8.77 -7.96
CA THR A 38 3.37 -9.59 -8.43
C THR A 38 3.85 -10.74 -9.32
N VAL A 39 4.71 -10.44 -10.31
CA VAL A 39 5.30 -11.46 -11.17
C VAL A 39 6.14 -12.46 -10.37
N ALA A 40 6.95 -11.99 -9.42
CA ALA A 40 7.76 -12.86 -8.56
C ALA A 40 6.91 -13.83 -7.72
N ILE A 41 5.76 -13.38 -7.19
CA ILE A 41 4.82 -14.23 -6.47
C ILE A 41 4.20 -15.28 -7.40
N ILE A 42 3.73 -14.88 -8.60
CA ILE A 42 3.14 -15.81 -9.57
C ILE A 42 4.15 -16.90 -9.95
N VAL A 43 5.39 -16.51 -10.29
CA VAL A 43 6.46 -17.46 -10.63
C VAL A 43 6.77 -18.37 -9.45
N SER A 44 6.86 -17.83 -8.23
CA SER A 44 7.13 -18.62 -7.02
C SER A 44 6.04 -19.65 -6.73
N VAL A 45 4.77 -19.31 -6.92
CA VAL A 45 3.63 -20.23 -6.74
C VAL A 45 3.64 -21.32 -7.83
N ARG A 46 3.93 -20.96 -9.08
CA ARG A 46 3.96 -21.90 -10.22
C ARG A 46 5.16 -22.85 -10.16
N ALA A 47 6.36 -22.33 -9.92
CA ALA A 47 7.59 -23.10 -9.87
C ALA A 47 7.59 -24.16 -8.76
N ARG A 48 6.85 -23.90 -7.67
CA ARG A 48 6.83 -24.76 -6.49
C ARG A 48 5.67 -25.76 -6.48
N ASP A 49 4.81 -25.75 -7.50
CA ASP A 49 3.62 -26.61 -7.62
C ASP A 49 2.82 -26.72 -6.30
N LEU A 50 2.81 -25.64 -5.50
CA LEU A 50 2.28 -25.58 -4.12
C LEU A 50 0.81 -26.01 -4.01
N LEU A 51 0.10 -25.94 -5.14
CA LEU A 51 -1.30 -26.32 -5.28
C LEU A 51 -1.51 -27.83 -5.50
N LYS A 52 -0.47 -28.66 -5.64
CA LYS A 52 -0.62 -29.99 -6.26
C LYS A 52 -0.52 -31.20 -5.35
N SER A 53 0.11 -31.16 -4.17
CA SER A 53 0.35 -32.42 -3.41
C SER A 53 0.05 -32.46 -1.92
N GLN A 54 0.23 -31.40 -1.11
CA GLN A 54 0.06 -31.55 0.36
C GLN A 54 -0.49 -30.32 1.12
N GLY A 55 -0.21 -29.10 0.66
CA GLY A 55 -0.68 -27.85 1.31
C GLY A 55 -1.92 -27.21 0.67
N ARG A 56 -2.47 -27.77 -0.41
CA ARG A 56 -3.53 -27.16 -1.22
C ARG A 56 -4.75 -26.77 -0.39
N THR A 57 -5.24 -27.66 0.45
CA THR A 57 -6.46 -27.46 1.26
C THR A 57 -6.28 -26.36 2.30
N GLN A 58 -5.16 -26.36 3.02
CA GLN A 58 -4.83 -25.32 4.00
C GLN A 58 -4.56 -23.96 3.31
N TYR A 59 -3.87 -23.97 2.18
CA TYR A 59 -3.64 -22.77 1.37
C TYR A 59 -4.96 -22.19 0.84
N MET A 60 -5.85 -23.02 0.29
CA MET A 60 -7.15 -22.59 -0.24
C MET A 60 -8.10 -22.08 0.84
N ASN A 61 -8.07 -22.64 2.04
CA ASN A 61 -8.99 -22.25 3.11
C ASN A 61 -8.52 -21.02 3.88
N THR A 62 -7.22 -20.81 4.04
CA THR A 62 -6.69 -19.76 4.94
C THR A 62 -5.95 -18.66 4.19
N ILE A 63 -5.06 -19.03 3.27
CA ILE A 63 -4.15 -18.08 2.62
C ILE A 63 -4.78 -17.43 1.39
N PHE A 64 -5.51 -18.20 0.59
CA PHE A 64 -6.16 -17.72 -0.63
C PHE A 64 -7.21 -16.62 -0.36
N PRO A 65 -8.15 -16.75 0.60
CA PRO A 65 -9.13 -15.71 0.87
C PRO A 65 -8.46 -14.44 1.41
N LEU A 66 -7.45 -14.59 2.28
CA LEU A 66 -6.71 -13.49 2.88
C LEU A 66 -5.97 -12.67 1.81
N TYR A 67 -5.17 -13.33 0.97
CA TYR A 67 -4.42 -12.66 -0.11
C TYR A 67 -5.35 -12.10 -1.19
N SER A 68 -6.45 -12.78 -1.50
CA SER A 68 -7.46 -12.27 -2.43
C SER A 68 -8.12 -10.99 -1.91
N MET A 69 -8.42 -10.92 -0.61
CA MET A 69 -8.97 -9.70 0.02
C MET A 69 -7.97 -8.54 -0.03
N PHE A 70 -6.71 -8.79 0.30
CA PHE A 70 -5.65 -7.77 0.18
C PHE A 70 -5.43 -7.33 -1.27
N GLY A 71 -5.42 -8.28 -2.22
CA GLY A 71 -5.33 -7.98 -3.64
C GLY A 71 -6.51 -7.13 -4.13
N PHE A 72 -7.73 -7.45 -3.71
CA PHE A 72 -8.92 -6.67 -4.03
C PHE A 72 -8.89 -5.26 -3.42
N LEU A 73 -8.44 -5.12 -2.18
CA LEU A 73 -8.26 -3.82 -1.52
C LEU A 73 -7.26 -2.94 -2.28
N VAL A 74 -6.10 -3.50 -2.64
CA VAL A 74 -5.10 -2.80 -3.44
C VAL A 74 -5.67 -2.40 -4.80
N LEU A 75 -6.33 -3.34 -5.50
CA LEU A 75 -6.97 -3.07 -6.78
C LEU A 75 -7.99 -1.93 -6.67
N HIS A 76 -8.81 -1.93 -5.62
CA HIS A 76 -9.82 -0.91 -5.38
C HIS A 76 -9.21 0.49 -5.20
N ILE A 77 -8.13 0.61 -4.42
CA ILE A 77 -7.43 1.88 -4.22
C ILE A 77 -6.78 2.37 -5.52
N LEU A 78 -6.22 1.45 -6.32
CA LEU A 78 -5.64 1.79 -7.63
C LEU A 78 -6.71 2.24 -8.64
N MET A 79 -7.84 1.53 -8.70
CA MET A 79 -8.96 1.90 -9.56
C MET A 79 -9.56 3.25 -9.14
N TYR A 80 -9.71 3.47 -7.83
CA TYR A 80 -10.16 4.75 -7.27
C TYR A 80 -9.19 5.88 -7.66
N GLY A 81 -7.89 5.72 -7.46
CA GLY A 81 -6.89 6.72 -7.88
C GLY A 81 -6.88 6.97 -9.39
N GLY A 82 -7.06 5.93 -10.20
CA GLY A 82 -7.20 6.03 -11.65
C GLY A 82 -8.46 6.81 -12.07
N ASN A 83 -9.59 6.54 -11.41
CA ASN A 83 -10.83 7.28 -11.66
C ASN A 83 -10.66 8.77 -11.33
N VAL A 84 -10.07 9.10 -10.17
CA VAL A 84 -9.76 10.50 -9.80
C VAL A 84 -8.82 11.15 -10.82
N TYR A 85 -7.82 10.43 -11.32
CA TYR A 85 -6.94 10.92 -12.39
C TYR A 85 -7.71 11.23 -13.68
N PHE A 86 -8.54 10.30 -14.17
CA PHE A 86 -9.34 10.52 -15.38
C PHE A 86 -10.33 11.66 -15.20
N TRP A 87 -11.00 11.75 -14.05
CA TRP A 87 -11.92 12.85 -13.75
C TRP A 87 -11.21 14.20 -13.71
N ALA A 88 -10.00 14.28 -13.14
CA ALA A 88 -9.16 15.47 -13.19
C ALA A 88 -8.73 15.82 -14.63
N ARG A 89 -8.38 14.81 -15.44
CA ARG A 89 -7.93 15.00 -16.84
C ARG A 89 -9.04 15.49 -17.77
N TYR A 90 -10.26 14.97 -17.59
CA TYR A 90 -11.45 15.31 -18.37
C TYR A 90 -12.28 16.45 -17.76
N ARG A 91 -11.82 17.07 -16.67
CA ARG A 91 -12.47 18.19 -15.97
C ARG A 91 -13.95 17.93 -15.62
N VAL A 92 -14.26 16.69 -15.24
CA VAL A 92 -15.61 16.35 -14.73
C VAL A 92 -15.77 17.05 -13.38
N ASN A 93 -16.84 17.85 -13.23
CA ASN A 93 -17.05 18.67 -12.03
C ASN A 93 -17.42 17.80 -10.82
N TYR A 94 -16.40 17.41 -10.05
CA TYR A 94 -16.50 16.53 -8.88
C TYR A 94 -17.17 17.22 -7.68
N SER A 95 -16.92 18.52 -7.51
CA SER A 95 -17.51 19.34 -6.45
C SER A 95 -19.04 19.45 -6.57
N PHE A 96 -19.56 19.38 -7.81
CA PHE A 96 -21.00 19.32 -8.07
C PHE A 96 -21.63 17.95 -7.75
N ILE A 97 -20.92 16.83 -8.01
CA ILE A 97 -21.46 15.47 -7.85
C ILE A 97 -21.37 15.00 -6.39
N PHE A 98 -20.29 15.33 -5.68
CA PHE A 98 -20.03 14.85 -4.31
C PHE A 98 -20.10 15.93 -3.23
N GLY A 99 -20.28 17.21 -3.59
CA GLY A 99 -20.42 18.31 -2.62
C GLY A 99 -19.14 18.68 -1.84
N PHE A 100 -18.00 18.09 -2.17
CA PHE A 100 -16.72 18.36 -1.52
C PHE A 100 -16.03 19.61 -2.10
N LYS A 101 -15.36 20.39 -1.25
CA LYS A 101 -14.54 21.54 -1.68
C LYS A 101 -13.20 21.03 -2.22
N PRO A 102 -12.71 21.50 -3.39
CA PRO A 102 -11.43 21.08 -3.99
C PRO A 102 -10.20 21.30 -3.10
N SER A 103 -10.28 22.19 -2.11
CA SER A 103 -9.20 22.51 -1.17
C SER A 103 -9.07 21.53 0.01
N THR A 104 -10.02 20.60 0.16
CA THR A 104 -10.09 19.63 1.28
C THR A 104 -9.98 18.18 0.82
N GLU A 105 -9.90 17.94 -0.49
CA GLU A 105 -9.75 16.60 -1.07
C GLU A 105 -8.27 16.24 -1.19
N LEU A 106 -7.90 15.03 -0.74
CA LEU A 106 -6.58 14.46 -1.05
C LEU A 106 -6.41 14.41 -2.57
N GLY A 107 -5.30 14.93 -3.08
CA GLY A 107 -5.05 14.95 -4.52
C GLY A 107 -4.90 13.54 -5.10
N PHE A 108 -5.24 13.34 -6.37
CA PHE A 108 -5.09 12.05 -7.05
C PHE A 108 -3.66 11.48 -6.91
N LYS A 109 -2.66 12.36 -6.87
CA LYS A 109 -1.24 12.01 -6.68
C LYS A 109 -0.98 11.38 -5.32
N GLU A 110 -1.58 11.92 -4.26
CA GLU A 110 -1.43 11.42 -2.89
C GLU A 110 -2.13 10.06 -2.74
N VAL A 111 -3.34 9.93 -3.27
CA VAL A 111 -4.10 8.67 -3.27
C VAL A 111 -3.34 7.58 -4.01
N LEU A 112 -2.79 7.88 -5.19
CA LEU A 112 -2.00 6.92 -5.96
C LEU A 112 -0.68 6.57 -5.26
N LEU A 113 0.03 7.55 -4.68
CA LEU A 113 1.26 7.29 -3.95
C LEU A 113 1.02 6.37 -2.75
N LEU A 114 -0.02 6.65 -1.96
CA LEU A 114 -0.43 5.81 -0.83
C LEU A 114 -0.84 4.41 -1.30
N GLY A 115 -1.60 4.32 -2.40
CA GLY A 115 -2.02 3.05 -2.98
C GLY A 115 -0.85 2.17 -3.44
N PHE A 116 0.09 2.73 -4.21
CA PHE A 116 1.27 1.98 -4.66
C PHE A 116 2.23 1.64 -3.52
N GLY A 117 2.42 2.55 -2.55
CA GLY A 117 3.24 2.27 -1.37
C GLY A 117 2.68 1.13 -0.52
N LEU A 118 1.37 1.15 -0.23
CA LEU A 118 0.70 0.08 0.49
C LEU A 118 0.74 -1.23 -0.29
N SER A 119 0.54 -1.19 -1.62
CA SER A 119 0.65 -2.36 -2.49
C SER A 119 2.02 -3.03 -2.39
N VAL A 120 3.11 -2.26 -2.48
CA VAL A 120 4.48 -2.77 -2.38
C VAL A 120 4.72 -3.41 -1.01
N LEU A 121 4.30 -2.76 0.08
CA LEU A 121 4.43 -3.31 1.43
C LEU A 121 3.68 -4.63 1.58
N THR A 122 2.43 -4.71 1.11
CA THR A 122 1.64 -5.94 1.15
C THR A 122 2.27 -7.05 0.31
N LEU A 123 2.70 -6.76 -0.92
CA LEU A 123 3.32 -7.75 -1.79
C LEU A 123 4.68 -8.23 -1.25
N ALA A 124 5.47 -7.34 -0.66
CA ALA A 124 6.71 -7.70 0.01
C ALA A 124 6.46 -8.60 1.22
N ALA A 125 5.45 -8.29 2.05
CA ALA A 125 5.07 -9.13 3.18
C ALA A 125 4.59 -10.52 2.72
N VAL A 126 3.79 -10.60 1.65
CA VAL A 126 3.34 -11.86 1.05
C VAL A 126 4.53 -12.68 0.53
N LEU A 127 5.46 -12.03 -0.19
CA LEU A 127 6.65 -12.69 -0.71
C LEU A 127 7.55 -13.21 0.40
N SER A 128 7.81 -12.40 1.44
CA SER A 128 8.59 -12.80 2.61
C SER A 128 7.93 -13.94 3.38
N ASN A 129 6.60 -13.91 3.55
CA ASN A 129 5.85 -15.00 4.20
C ASN A 129 5.98 -16.30 3.39
N LEU A 130 5.80 -16.21 2.07
CA LEU A 130 6.00 -17.35 1.18
C LEU A 130 7.43 -17.90 1.25
N GLN A 131 8.44 -17.03 1.41
CA GLN A 131 9.85 -17.41 1.58
C GLN A 131 10.16 -18.01 2.97
N MET A 132 9.48 -17.56 4.03
CA MET A 132 9.72 -17.98 5.41
C MET A 132 9.10 -19.35 5.73
N GLU A 133 7.93 -19.66 5.17
CA GLU A 133 7.31 -21.01 5.25
C GLU A 133 8.21 -22.12 4.66
N LEU A 134 9.27 -21.76 3.94
CA LEU A 134 10.10 -22.68 3.16
C LEU A 134 11.45 -23.06 3.80
N ASP A 135 11.86 -22.48 4.93
CA ASP A 135 13.14 -22.84 5.58
C ASP A 135 12.92 -23.63 6.89
N PRO A 136 13.22 -24.95 6.93
CA PRO A 136 13.06 -25.80 8.11
C PRO A 136 13.92 -25.36 9.32
N GLN A 137 14.86 -24.43 9.15
CA GLN A 137 15.68 -23.87 10.23
C GLN A 137 15.05 -22.66 10.96
N THR A 138 13.87 -22.17 10.55
CA THR A 138 13.30 -20.91 11.09
C THR A 138 12.21 -21.08 12.16
N LYS A 139 12.13 -22.23 12.84
CA LYS A 139 11.25 -22.43 14.02
C LYS A 139 11.38 -21.34 15.11
N SER A 140 12.48 -20.59 15.13
CA SER A 140 12.69 -19.46 16.05
C SER A 140 11.87 -18.20 15.72
N TYR A 141 11.38 -18.02 14.48
CA TYR A 141 10.62 -16.82 14.07
C TYR A 141 9.11 -16.94 14.25
N GLN A 142 8.60 -18.16 14.42
CA GLN A 142 7.19 -18.41 14.72
C GLN A 142 6.74 -17.65 15.98
N THR A 143 7.64 -17.54 16.96
CA THR A 143 7.46 -16.75 18.19
C THR A 143 7.22 -15.26 17.91
N PHE A 144 7.86 -14.66 16.90
CA PHE A 144 7.71 -13.23 16.60
C PHE A 144 6.39 -12.93 15.88
N THR A 145 5.94 -13.80 14.98
CA THR A 145 4.63 -13.69 14.32
C THR A 145 3.46 -13.98 15.27
N GLU A 146 3.66 -14.79 16.32
CA GLU A 146 2.70 -14.98 17.42
C GLU A 146 2.73 -13.82 18.43
N LEU A 147 3.86 -13.13 18.60
CA LEU A 147 3.95 -11.96 19.46
C LEU A 147 3.13 -10.77 18.94
N LEU A 148 2.93 -10.65 17.63
CA LEU A 148 2.16 -9.55 17.03
C LEU A 148 0.67 -9.54 17.44
N PRO A 149 -0.08 -10.67 17.32
CA PRO A 149 -1.45 -10.75 17.84
C PRO A 149 -1.50 -10.70 19.37
N LEU A 150 -0.49 -11.25 20.08
CA LEU A 150 -0.43 -11.17 21.55
C LEU A 150 -0.22 -9.73 22.04
N ALA A 151 0.66 -8.96 21.39
CA ALA A 151 0.89 -7.56 21.69
C ALA A 151 -0.35 -6.71 21.41
N LEU A 152 -1.07 -6.98 20.31
CA LEU A 152 -2.37 -6.36 20.01
C LEU A 152 -3.41 -6.63 21.11
N VAL A 153 -3.49 -7.87 21.62
CA VAL A 153 -4.40 -8.24 22.72
C VAL A 153 -3.98 -7.59 24.04
N ILE A 154 -2.68 -7.52 24.35
CA ILE A 154 -2.15 -6.89 25.56
C ILE A 154 -2.36 -5.37 25.53
N ILE A 155 -2.16 -4.71 24.39
CA ILE A 155 -2.43 -3.28 24.22
C ILE A 155 -3.93 -2.99 24.34
N ARG A 156 -4.77 -3.86 23.75
CA ARG A 156 -6.24 -3.78 23.89
C ARG A 156 -6.69 -3.98 25.33
N SER A 157 -6.11 -4.93 26.06
CA SER A 157 -6.49 -5.23 27.45
C SER A 157 -5.97 -4.20 28.45
N SER A 158 -4.77 -3.66 28.24
CA SER A 158 -4.20 -2.58 29.07
C SER A 158 -4.80 -1.19 28.82
N SER A 159 -5.55 -1.01 27.73
CA SER A 159 -6.32 0.21 27.45
C SER A 159 -7.74 0.16 28.05
N LEU A 160 -8.18 -0.98 28.59
CA LEU A 160 -9.49 -1.16 29.24
C LEU A 160 -9.58 -0.79 30.75
N PRO A 161 -8.51 -0.74 31.57
CA PRO A 161 -8.66 -0.43 33.00
C PRO A 161 -8.91 1.06 33.29
N LEU A 162 -8.76 1.96 32.31
CA LEU A 162 -9.04 3.39 32.50
C LEU A 162 -10.49 3.82 32.20
N TYR A 163 -11.26 3.01 31.45
CA TYR A 163 -12.64 3.35 31.09
C TYR A 163 -13.69 2.81 32.08
N TYR A 164 -13.30 1.96 33.02
CA TYR A 164 -14.19 1.38 34.03
C TYR A 164 -14.13 2.11 35.38
N TYR A 165 -13.34 3.17 35.49
CA TYR A 165 -13.08 3.90 36.74
C TYR A 165 -13.21 5.44 36.61
N ILE A 166 -13.91 5.90 35.57
CA ILE A 166 -14.49 7.25 35.43
C ILE A 166 -15.98 7.05 35.13
#